data_AF-A0AAD0I8Q8-F1
#
_entry.id   AF-A0AAD0I8Q8-F1
#
_cell.length_a   1.000
_cell.length_b   1.000
_cell.length_c   1.000
_cell.angle_alpha   90.00
_cell.angle_beta   90.00
_cell.angle_gamma   90.00
#
_symmetry.space_group_name_H-M   'P 1'
#
loop_
_entity.id
_entity.type
_entity.pdbx_description
1 polymer ?
#
loop_
_entity_poly.entity_id
_entity_poly.type
_entity_poly.pdbx_seq_one_letter_code
_entity_poly.pdbx_strand_id
1 'polypeptide(L)'
;MANKRISGYYSLFGYLALVKKDNAAHSDAAIWLSNHSVSYRRIQAGQIAAFHLSDDGKGVDAEIFINAPNDRFVTTELIADFVKRGLRAQPRSESLLTGQLYISLGFIANAAPVPFDVSAQPLIIPTVPGELEKMQEQVQQIIDKFSNVPVQEIAGNFNGSLGEAQKTFRLFNAQVMPELHGVLLQSRSTLDIAGAALAEDSPVHQQIDRTIDDVQRMTRSVRVLTDYLSRNPEALIRGRTRQDRPGVYQRTAPAQQAD
;
A
#
# COMPACT_ATOMS: atom_id res chain seq x y z
N MET A 1 -9.09 -56.28 49.88
CA MET A 1 -8.70 -56.51 48.47
C MET A 1 -8.60 -55.16 47.79
N ALA A 2 -7.58 -55.01 46.95
CA ALA A 2 -6.87 -53.74 46.71
C ALA A 2 -7.76 -52.60 46.16
N ASN A 3 -7.88 -51.53 46.95
CA ASN A 3 -8.37 -50.23 46.52
C ASN A 3 -7.42 -49.67 45.45
N LYS A 4 -7.90 -49.58 44.20
CA LYS A 4 -7.15 -48.95 43.12
C LYS A 4 -7.84 -47.63 42.77
N ARG A 5 -7.31 -46.54 43.33
CA ARG A 5 -7.59 -45.15 42.94
C ARG A 5 -6.89 -44.89 41.61
N ILE A 6 -7.58 -44.34 40.61
CA ILE A 6 -6.93 -43.86 39.38
C ILE A 6 -7.65 -42.58 38.93
N SER A 7 -6.85 -41.52 38.75
CA SER A 7 -7.14 -40.09 38.54
C SER A 7 -6.93 -39.69 37.06
N GLY A 8 -7.41 -38.50 36.64
CA GLY A 8 -6.99 -37.80 35.39
C GLY A 8 -8.15 -37.35 34.49
N TYR A 9 -8.04 -36.42 33.52
CA TYR A 9 -7.08 -35.34 33.19
C TYR A 9 -7.82 -34.33 32.29
N TYR A 10 -7.47 -33.05 32.36
CA TYR A 10 -7.90 -31.97 31.48
C TYR A 10 -6.89 -30.84 31.62
N SER A 11 -6.40 -30.37 30.48
CA SER A 11 -5.62 -29.14 30.38
C SER A 11 -6.47 -28.06 29.70
N LEU A 12 -6.25 -26.79 30.02
CA LEU A 12 -6.54 -25.60 29.21
C LEU A 12 -6.12 -25.75 27.73
N PHE A 13 -5.44 -26.84 27.37
CA PHE A 13 -5.34 -27.35 26.03
C PHE A 13 -5.78 -28.83 25.93
N GLY A 14 -6.93 -29.08 25.29
CA GLY A 14 -7.01 -30.16 24.31
C GLY A 14 -7.87 -31.40 24.59
N TYR A 15 -8.52 -31.59 25.76
CA TYR A 15 -9.10 -32.89 26.14
C TYR A 15 -10.21 -32.83 27.21
N LEU A 16 -11.21 -33.72 27.22
CA LEU A 16 -12.42 -33.82 28.08
C LEU A 16 -12.69 -35.29 28.46
N ALA A 17 -12.68 -35.62 29.75
CA ALA A 17 -12.86 -37.00 30.21
C ALA A 17 -14.34 -37.45 30.24
N LEU A 18 -14.62 -38.71 29.90
CA LEU A 18 -15.91 -39.39 30.09
C LEU A 18 -15.76 -40.52 31.10
N VAL A 19 -16.62 -40.51 32.13
CA VAL A 19 -16.69 -41.55 33.17
C VAL A 19 -18.08 -42.18 33.14
N LYS A 20 -18.14 -43.51 33.09
CA LYS A 20 -19.39 -44.27 33.24
C LYS A 20 -19.54 -44.67 34.70
N LYS A 21 -20.61 -44.22 35.37
CA LYS A 21 -20.91 -44.60 36.75
C LYS A 21 -22.03 -45.65 36.79
N ASP A 22 -21.71 -46.85 37.30
CA ASP A 22 -22.71 -47.87 37.65
C ASP A 22 -23.20 -47.62 39.10
N ASN A 23 -24.45 -47.16 39.19
CA ASN A 23 -25.39 -47.15 40.33
C ASN A 23 -24.95 -46.75 41.78
N ALA A 24 -25.61 -45.69 42.26
CA ALA A 24 -26.04 -45.35 43.63
C ALA A 24 -25.04 -45.16 44.81
N ALA A 25 -25.29 -44.04 45.52
CA ALA A 25 -24.99 -43.69 46.92
C ALA A 25 -23.79 -42.75 47.23
N HIS A 26 -24.13 -41.72 48.05
CA HIS A 26 -23.31 -40.70 48.74
C HIS A 26 -22.77 -39.56 47.85
N SER A 27 -23.30 -38.32 47.84
CA SER A 27 -23.54 -37.29 48.88
C SER A 27 -22.28 -36.56 49.36
N ASP A 28 -22.31 -35.22 49.19
CA ASP A 28 -21.43 -34.18 49.73
C ASP A 28 -20.05 -33.95 49.10
N ALA A 29 -20.06 -33.43 47.86
CA ALA A 29 -19.23 -32.29 47.44
C ALA A 29 -19.54 -31.97 45.97
N ALA A 30 -20.33 -30.90 45.73
CA ALA A 30 -20.52 -30.16 44.47
C ALA A 30 -21.99 -29.79 44.16
N ILE A 31 -22.82 -29.60 45.20
CA ILE A 31 -24.08 -28.86 45.03
C ILE A 31 -23.75 -27.36 45.07
N TRP A 32 -23.06 -26.81 44.05
CA TRP A 32 -22.99 -25.35 43.80
C TRP A 32 -22.65 -24.96 42.33
N LEU A 33 -22.57 -25.90 41.38
CA LEU A 33 -22.53 -25.58 39.94
C LEU A 33 -23.69 -26.26 39.21
N SER A 34 -24.91 -25.92 39.60
CA SER A 34 -26.12 -26.40 38.94
C SER A 34 -26.22 -25.82 37.52
N ASN A 35 -26.37 -26.73 36.56
CA ASN A 35 -26.95 -26.54 35.21
C ASN A 35 -26.02 -26.49 33.98
N HIS A 36 -24.81 -27.07 34.02
CA HIS A 36 -24.04 -27.23 32.79
C HIS A 36 -24.50 -28.48 32.01
N SER A 37 -25.27 -28.23 30.95
CA SER A 37 -25.80 -29.29 30.09
C SER A 37 -24.72 -29.81 29.13
N VAL A 38 -24.68 -31.14 28.94
CA VAL A 38 -23.93 -31.75 27.85
C VAL A 38 -24.89 -31.99 26.71
N SER A 39 -24.65 -31.30 25.60
CA SER A 39 -25.54 -31.33 24.44
C SER A 39 -24.82 -31.86 23.21
N TYR A 40 -25.51 -32.72 22.45
CA TYR A 40 -25.11 -33.17 21.12
C TYR A 40 -26.15 -32.72 20.10
N ARG A 41 -25.75 -31.93 19.09
CA ARG A 41 -26.67 -31.38 18.06
C ARG A 41 -27.93 -30.70 18.65
N ARG A 42 -27.78 -29.92 19.72
CA ARG A 42 -28.87 -29.24 20.48
C ARG A 42 -29.82 -30.17 21.24
N ILE A 43 -29.50 -31.46 21.35
CA ILE A 43 -30.21 -32.41 22.19
C ILE A 43 -29.41 -32.57 23.48
N GLN A 44 -30.04 -32.31 24.63
CA GLN A 44 -29.44 -32.53 25.93
C GLN A 44 -29.25 -34.04 26.15
N ALA A 45 -28.00 -34.48 26.12
CA ALA A 45 -27.63 -35.89 26.26
C ALA A 45 -27.27 -36.25 27.71
N GLY A 46 -26.86 -35.25 28.50
CA GLY A 46 -26.42 -35.45 29.86
C GLY A 46 -26.18 -34.14 30.61
N GLN A 47 -25.52 -34.27 31.75
CA GLN A 47 -25.16 -33.17 32.63
C GLN A 47 -23.74 -33.37 33.14
N ILE A 48 -23.07 -32.26 33.44
CA ILE A 48 -21.76 -32.30 34.10
C ILE A 48 -22.01 -32.51 35.59
N ALA A 49 -21.45 -33.60 36.13
CA ALA A 49 -21.59 -34.00 37.52
C ALA A 49 -20.64 -33.21 38.44
N ALA A 50 -19.41 -32.97 37.98
CA ALA A 50 -18.42 -32.20 38.72
C ALA A 50 -17.35 -31.62 37.78
N PHE A 51 -16.72 -30.55 38.24
CA PHE A 51 -15.47 -30.03 37.68
C PHE A 51 -14.38 -30.09 38.74
N HIS A 52 -13.20 -30.59 38.38
CA HIS A 52 -12.03 -30.63 39.25
C HIS A 52 -10.85 -29.99 38.54
N LEU A 53 -10.00 -29.25 39.25
CA LEU A 53 -8.73 -28.84 38.67
C LEU A 53 -7.85 -30.10 38.51
N SER A 54 -7.31 -30.30 37.32
CA SER A 54 -6.37 -31.38 37.02
C SER A 54 -5.16 -31.33 37.95
N ASP A 55 -4.62 -32.50 38.30
CA ASP A 55 -3.47 -32.67 39.20
C ASP A 55 -2.21 -31.91 38.71
N ASP A 56 -2.13 -31.60 37.40
CA ASP A 56 -1.04 -30.81 36.82
C ASP A 56 -1.23 -29.29 36.94
N GLY A 57 -2.37 -28.83 37.45
CA GLY A 57 -2.75 -27.43 37.60
C GLY A 57 -2.98 -26.70 36.26
N LYS A 58 -2.95 -27.42 35.14
CA LYS A 58 -2.99 -26.85 33.79
C LYS A 58 -4.34 -27.01 33.11
N GLY A 59 -5.39 -27.53 33.76
CA GLY A 59 -6.78 -27.50 33.27
C GLY A 59 -7.82 -28.14 34.20
N VAL A 60 -9.01 -28.45 33.67
CA VAL A 60 -10.25 -28.69 34.45
C VAL A 60 -11.00 -29.97 34.04
N ASP A 61 -10.84 -31.04 34.80
CA ASP A 61 -11.50 -32.34 34.58
C ASP A 61 -13.01 -32.18 34.74
N ALA A 62 -13.78 -32.59 33.74
CA ALA A 62 -15.24 -32.60 33.83
C ALA A 62 -15.73 -34.04 33.90
N GLU A 63 -16.47 -34.38 34.95
CA GLU A 63 -17.17 -35.66 35.03
C GLU A 63 -18.53 -35.52 34.35
N ILE A 64 -18.76 -36.30 33.29
CA ILE A 64 -20.02 -36.24 32.53
C ILE A 64 -20.89 -37.43 32.87
N PHE A 65 -22.12 -37.15 33.31
CA PHE A 65 -23.16 -38.14 33.46
C PHE A 65 -24.06 -38.14 32.22
N ILE A 66 -24.11 -39.29 31.53
CA ILE A 66 -25.02 -39.51 30.41
C ILE A 66 -26.29 -40.19 30.94
N ASN A 67 -27.44 -39.56 30.71
CA ASN A 67 -28.72 -40.08 31.20
C ASN A 67 -29.16 -41.31 30.42
N ALA A 68 -29.71 -42.32 31.10
CA ALA A 68 -30.43 -43.39 30.42
C ALA A 68 -31.67 -42.83 29.69
N PRO A 69 -32.05 -43.37 28.51
CA PRO A 69 -31.48 -44.53 27.82
C PRO A 69 -30.25 -44.22 26.95
N ASN A 70 -29.72 -42.99 26.97
CA ASN A 70 -28.67 -42.57 26.03
C ASN A 70 -27.31 -43.22 26.32
N ASP A 71 -27.08 -43.64 27.57
CA ASP A 71 -25.90 -44.35 28.05
C ASP A 71 -25.56 -45.61 27.22
N ARG A 72 -26.58 -46.34 26.75
CA ARG A 72 -26.40 -47.54 25.92
C ARG A 72 -25.71 -47.28 24.59
N PHE A 73 -25.77 -46.04 24.10
CA PHE A 73 -25.15 -45.64 22.83
C PHE A 73 -23.74 -45.11 23.02
N VAL A 74 -23.25 -44.99 24.25
CA VAL A 74 -21.94 -44.43 24.55
C VAL A 74 -20.95 -45.57 24.77
N THR A 75 -20.42 -46.11 23.66
CA THR A 75 -19.32 -47.09 23.68
C THR A 75 -17.98 -46.42 23.36
N THR A 76 -16.90 -46.98 23.89
CA THR A 76 -15.55 -46.47 23.70
C THR A 76 -15.15 -46.48 22.22
N GLU A 77 -15.55 -47.53 21.49
CA GLU A 77 -15.30 -47.68 20.05
C GLU A 77 -16.06 -46.62 19.24
N LEU A 78 -17.31 -46.33 19.61
CA LEU A 78 -18.12 -45.32 18.92
C LEU A 78 -17.52 -43.92 19.10
N ILE A 79 -17.10 -43.59 20.33
CA ILE A 79 -16.47 -42.31 20.61
C ILE A 79 -15.14 -42.20 19.86
N ALA A 80 -14.34 -43.26 19.83
CA ALA A 80 -13.10 -43.29 19.06
C ALA A 80 -13.34 -42.97 17.58
N ASP A 81 -14.36 -43.60 16.98
CA ASP A 81 -14.75 -43.34 15.59
C ASP A 81 -15.28 -41.93 15.38
N PHE A 82 -16.04 -41.39 16.33
CA PHE A 82 -16.48 -40.00 16.28
C PHE A 82 -15.32 -39.02 16.40
N VAL A 83 -14.36 -39.25 17.28
CA VAL A 83 -13.15 -38.42 17.43
C VAL A 83 -12.30 -38.44 16.16
N LYS A 84 -12.13 -39.61 15.54
CA LYS A 84 -11.49 -39.77 14.21
C LYS A 84 -12.21 -38.97 13.13
N ARG A 85 -13.54 -38.89 13.19
CA ARG A 85 -14.38 -38.10 12.27
C ARG A 85 -14.47 -36.62 12.65
N GLY A 86 -13.74 -36.17 13.68
CA GLY A 86 -13.66 -34.76 14.08
C GLY A 86 -14.58 -34.36 15.23
N LEU A 87 -15.07 -35.30 16.04
CA LEU A 87 -15.78 -34.98 17.28
C LEU A 87 -14.83 -34.24 18.22
N ARG A 88 -15.26 -33.06 18.65
CA ARG A 88 -14.55 -32.24 19.63
C ARG A 88 -15.53 -31.70 20.66
N ALA A 89 -15.01 -31.55 21.87
CA ALA A 89 -15.67 -30.80 22.91
C ALA A 89 -15.30 -29.31 22.82
N GLN A 90 -16.29 -28.45 22.98
CA GLN A 90 -16.10 -27.00 22.98
C GLN A 90 -16.85 -26.36 24.14
N PRO A 91 -16.19 -25.52 24.96
CA PRO A 91 -16.92 -24.61 25.83
C PRO A 91 -17.68 -23.61 24.96
N ARG A 92 -18.97 -23.44 25.25
CA ARG A 92 -19.87 -22.49 24.60
C ARG A 92 -20.48 -21.62 25.68
N SER A 93 -20.56 -20.31 25.45
CA SER A 93 -21.27 -19.42 26.36
C SER A 93 -22.77 -19.71 26.30
N GLU A 94 -23.35 -20.02 27.46
CA GLU A 94 -24.80 -20.07 27.65
C GLU A 94 -25.35 -18.66 27.87
N SER A 95 -24.64 -17.87 28.67
CA SER A 95 -24.97 -16.49 28.98
C SER A 95 -23.70 -15.67 29.17
N LEU A 96 -23.53 -14.67 28.31
CA LEU A 96 -22.42 -13.71 28.40
C LEU A 96 -22.56 -12.78 29.62
N LEU A 97 -23.77 -12.64 30.16
CA LEU A 97 -24.07 -11.78 31.30
C LEU A 97 -23.69 -12.43 32.63
N THR A 98 -23.85 -13.75 32.74
CA THR A 98 -23.58 -14.52 33.96
C THR A 98 -22.26 -15.29 33.91
N GLY A 99 -21.60 -15.33 32.74
CA GLY A 99 -20.36 -16.08 32.54
C GLY A 99 -20.53 -17.60 32.51
N GLN A 100 -21.78 -18.10 32.44
CA GLN A 100 -22.07 -19.53 32.41
C GLN A 100 -21.67 -20.15 31.07
N LEU A 101 -20.96 -21.28 31.13
CA LEU A 101 -20.43 -22.02 29.98
C LEU A 101 -20.96 -23.45 29.97
N TYR A 102 -21.49 -23.93 28.86
CA TYR A 102 -21.83 -25.35 28.69
C TYR A 102 -20.85 -26.03 27.74
N ILE A 103 -20.70 -27.35 27.88
CA ILE A 103 -19.84 -28.14 26.99
C ILE A 103 -20.69 -28.69 25.84
N SER A 104 -20.35 -28.27 24.63
CA SER A 104 -20.98 -28.74 23.40
C SER A 104 -20.11 -29.80 22.74
N LEU A 105 -20.71 -30.94 22.40
CA LEU A 105 -20.07 -31.99 21.61
C LEU A 105 -20.50 -31.84 20.14
N GLY A 106 -19.54 -31.57 19.26
CA GLY A 106 -19.80 -31.29 17.86
C GLY A 106 -18.72 -31.84 16.93
N PHE A 107 -19.06 -31.98 15.65
CA PHE A 107 -18.10 -32.33 14.61
C PHE A 107 -17.54 -31.06 13.98
N ILE A 108 -16.21 -30.96 13.95
CA ILE A 108 -15.50 -29.81 13.40
C ILE A 108 -14.82 -30.26 12.09
N ALA A 109 -15.19 -29.61 10.99
CA ALA A 109 -14.54 -29.84 9.70
C ALA A 109 -13.05 -29.49 9.80
N ASN A 110 -12.16 -30.38 9.34
CA ASN A 110 -10.70 -30.21 9.38
C ASN A 110 -10.11 -30.03 10.80
N ALA A 111 -10.68 -30.67 11.83
CA ALA A 111 -10.05 -30.71 13.14
C ALA A 111 -8.66 -31.38 13.03
N ALA A 112 -7.63 -30.77 13.64
CA ALA A 112 -6.29 -31.35 13.68
C ALA A 112 -6.36 -32.78 14.27
N PRO A 113 -5.71 -33.79 13.66
CA PRO A 113 -5.65 -35.13 14.22
C PRO A 113 -5.01 -35.09 15.61
N VAL A 114 -5.70 -35.67 16.59
CA VAL A 114 -5.23 -35.74 17.96
C VAL A 114 -5.11 -37.23 18.33
N PRO A 115 -4.00 -37.67 18.95
CA PRO A 115 -3.90 -39.03 19.46
C PRO A 115 -5.06 -39.30 20.42
N PHE A 116 -5.85 -40.32 20.12
CA PHE A 116 -6.96 -40.73 20.97
C PHE A 116 -6.70 -42.16 21.45
N ASP A 117 -6.40 -42.28 22.75
CA ASP A 117 -6.22 -43.57 23.39
C ASP A 117 -7.58 -44.15 23.81
N VAL A 118 -8.00 -45.19 23.09
CA VAL A 118 -9.26 -45.91 23.32
C VAL A 118 -9.19 -46.75 24.60
N SER A 119 -7.99 -47.11 25.06
CA SER A 119 -7.78 -47.91 26.27
C SER A 119 -7.58 -47.05 27.53
N ALA A 120 -7.57 -45.72 27.39
CA ALA A 120 -7.50 -44.82 28.53
C ALA A 120 -8.78 -44.94 29.38
N GLN A 121 -8.59 -45.20 30.68
CA GLN A 121 -9.62 -45.02 31.70
C GLN A 121 -9.15 -43.89 32.64
N PRO A 122 -9.82 -42.71 32.64
CA PRO A 122 -11.03 -42.37 31.89
C PRO A 122 -10.78 -42.05 30.41
N LEU A 123 -11.83 -42.12 29.60
CA LEU A 123 -11.75 -41.86 28.16
C LEU A 123 -11.66 -40.36 27.90
N ILE A 124 -10.78 -39.91 27.01
CA ILE A 124 -10.46 -38.48 26.88
C ILE A 124 -10.87 -37.93 25.48
N ILE A 125 -12.02 -37.25 25.39
CA ILE A 125 -12.51 -36.54 24.20
C ILE A 125 -11.67 -35.29 23.91
N PRO A 126 -11.05 -35.15 22.74
CA PRO A 126 -10.30 -33.94 22.45
C PRO A 126 -11.16 -32.67 22.43
N THR A 127 -10.66 -31.58 23.02
CA THR A 127 -11.31 -30.27 23.03
C THR A 127 -10.70 -29.34 21.99
N VAL A 128 -11.43 -28.28 21.65
CA VAL A 128 -10.84 -27.11 20.99
C VAL A 128 -11.23 -25.85 21.74
N PRO A 129 -10.43 -24.77 21.65
CA PRO A 129 -10.76 -23.50 22.28
C PRO A 129 -12.14 -22.99 21.84
N GLY A 130 -12.89 -22.43 22.80
CA GLY A 130 -14.15 -21.76 22.53
C GLY A 130 -13.95 -20.42 21.82
N GLU A 131 -15.05 -19.82 21.37
CA GLU A 131 -15.01 -18.58 20.61
C GLU A 131 -14.64 -17.36 21.49
N LEU A 132 -15.00 -17.39 22.77
CA LEU A 132 -14.66 -16.31 23.72
C LEU A 132 -13.16 -16.28 24.03
N GLU A 133 -12.55 -17.46 24.20
CA GLU A 133 -11.12 -17.62 24.43
C GLU A 133 -10.33 -17.12 23.21
N LYS A 134 -10.74 -17.51 21.99
CA LYS A 134 -10.14 -16.99 20.76
C LYS A 134 -10.26 -15.47 20.65
N MET A 135 -11.39 -14.89 21.06
CA MET A 135 -11.57 -13.45 21.05
C MET A 135 -10.61 -12.75 22.03
N GLN A 136 -10.42 -13.32 23.24
CA GLN A 136 -9.44 -12.80 24.20
C GLN A 136 -8.02 -12.87 23.66
N GLU A 137 -7.64 -13.98 23.03
CA GLU A 137 -6.33 -14.12 22.37
C GLU A 137 -6.14 -13.07 21.26
N GLN A 138 -7.17 -12.83 20.46
CA GLN A 138 -7.13 -11.80 19.42
C GLN A 138 -7.03 -10.39 20.00
N VAL A 139 -7.76 -10.08 21.08
CA VAL A 139 -7.67 -8.79 21.77
C VAL A 139 -6.27 -8.60 22.36
N GLN A 140 -5.68 -9.64 22.96
CA GLN A 140 -4.31 -9.58 23.45
C GLN A 140 -3.32 -9.35 22.31
N GLN A 141 -3.47 -10.03 21.17
CA GLN A 141 -2.64 -9.79 19.99
C GLN A 141 -2.77 -8.37 19.45
N ILE A 142 -3.96 -7.76 19.52
CA ILE A 142 -4.17 -6.35 19.15
C ILE A 142 -3.46 -5.43 20.14
N ILE A 143 -3.58 -5.68 21.44
CA ILE A 143 -2.88 -4.94 22.49
C ILE A 143 -1.38 -5.02 22.26
N ASP A 144 -0.85 -6.22 22.04
CA ASP A 144 0.58 -6.45 21.81
C ASP A 144 1.07 -5.75 20.54
N LYS A 145 0.30 -5.79 19.44
CA LYS A 145 0.62 -5.06 18.22
C LYS A 145 0.59 -3.55 18.40
N PHE A 146 -0.34 -3.03 19.19
CA PHE A 146 -0.45 -1.60 19.48
C PHE A 146 0.67 -1.11 20.40
N SER A 147 1.03 -1.89 21.43
CA SER A 147 2.15 -1.60 22.32
C SER A 147 3.50 -1.57 21.61
N ASN A 148 3.63 -2.26 20.47
CA ASN A 148 4.85 -2.31 19.66
C ASN A 148 4.92 -1.27 18.54
N VAL A 149 4.00 -0.31 18.46
CA VAL A 149 4.09 0.77 17.46
C VAL A 149 5.31 1.65 17.77
N PRO A 150 6.34 1.72 16.90
CA PRO A 150 7.57 2.45 17.19
C PRO A 150 7.36 3.95 16.91
N VAL A 151 6.70 4.64 17.84
CA VAL A 151 6.43 6.08 17.75
C VAL A 151 7.73 6.88 17.56
N GLN A 152 8.86 6.40 18.11
CA GLN A 152 10.17 7.03 17.95
C GLN A 152 10.68 6.97 16.49
N GLU A 153 10.48 5.86 15.78
CA GLU A 153 10.86 5.74 14.36
C GLU A 153 10.02 6.64 13.48
N ILE A 154 8.71 6.71 13.74
CA ILE A 154 7.79 7.60 13.02
C ILE A 154 8.21 9.06 13.22
N ALA A 155 8.51 9.48 14.45
CA ALA A 155 8.99 10.82 14.76
C ALA A 155 10.35 11.11 14.10
N GLY A 156 11.28 10.15 14.12
CA GLY A 156 12.59 10.28 13.48
C GLY A 156 12.51 10.45 11.97
N ASN A 157 11.73 9.61 11.29
CA ASN A 157 11.54 9.66 9.84
C ASN A 157 10.82 10.96 9.40
N PHE A 158 9.83 11.41 10.18
CA PHE A 158 9.14 12.67 9.91
C PHE A 158 10.08 13.88 10.06
N ASN A 159 10.87 13.93 11.14
CA ASN A 159 11.84 15.00 11.35
C ASN A 159 12.95 15.00 10.28
N GLY A 160 13.42 13.82 9.87
CA GLY A 160 14.36 13.66 8.75
C GLY A 160 13.79 14.19 7.43
N SER A 161 12.53 13.85 7.14
CA SER A 161 11.83 14.32 5.93
C SER A 161 11.64 15.83 5.91
N LEU A 162 11.27 16.44 7.05
CA LEU A 162 11.18 17.90 7.20
C LEU A 162 12.54 18.58 7.02
N GLY A 163 13.60 17.98 7.58
CA GLY A 163 14.97 18.47 7.41
C GLY A 163 15.42 18.45 5.95
N GLU A 164 15.12 17.38 5.22
CA GLU A 164 15.47 17.25 3.80
C GLU A 164 14.65 18.18 2.90
N ALA A 165 13.36 18.36 3.20
CA ALA A 165 12.52 19.34 2.53
C ALA A 165 13.07 20.77 2.73
N GLN A 166 13.50 21.10 3.95
CA GLN A 166 14.10 22.40 4.25
C GLN A 166 15.42 22.62 3.50
N LYS A 167 16.28 21.58 3.40
CA LYS A 167 17.52 21.66 2.59
C LYS A 167 17.22 21.89 1.12
N THR A 168 16.25 21.16 0.57
CA THR A 168 15.83 21.31 -0.85
C THR A 168 15.36 22.73 -1.11
N PHE A 169 14.55 23.29 -0.22
CA PHE A 169 14.07 24.67 -0.34
C PHE A 169 15.22 25.70 -0.32
N ARG A 170 16.20 25.50 0.56
CA ARG A 170 17.40 26.35 0.61
C ARG A 170 18.24 26.23 -0.66
N LEU A 171 18.46 25.01 -1.15
CA LEU A 171 19.21 24.76 -2.39
C LEU A 171 18.54 25.44 -3.58
N PHE A 172 17.23 25.26 -3.72
CA PHE A 172 16.43 25.86 -4.77
C PHE A 172 16.48 27.40 -4.70
N ASN A 173 16.28 27.98 -3.52
CA ASN A 173 16.34 29.43 -3.34
C ASN A 173 17.73 30.02 -3.56
N ALA A 174 18.80 29.31 -3.19
CA ALA A 174 20.17 29.80 -3.32
C ALA A 174 20.76 29.63 -4.72
N GLN A 175 20.43 28.55 -5.42
CA GLN A 175 21.07 28.21 -6.69
C GLN A 175 20.18 28.46 -7.91
N VAL A 176 18.88 28.18 -7.80
CA VAL A 176 17.97 28.20 -8.96
C VAL A 176 17.33 29.57 -9.13
N MET A 177 16.95 30.25 -8.05
CA MET A 177 16.32 31.58 -8.13
C MET A 177 17.21 32.66 -8.79
N PRO A 178 18.51 32.79 -8.46
CA PRO A 178 19.35 33.81 -9.10
C PRO A 178 19.56 33.55 -10.60
N GLU A 179 19.75 32.29 -10.99
CA GLU A 179 19.89 31.89 -12.39
C GLU A 179 18.60 32.16 -13.18
N LEU A 180 17.43 31.86 -12.61
CA LEU A 180 16.14 32.18 -13.25
C LEU A 180 15.96 33.69 -13.45
N HIS A 181 16.36 34.51 -12.48
CA HIS A 181 16.36 35.96 -12.65
C HIS A 181 17.30 36.41 -13.78
N GLY A 182 18.50 35.81 -13.86
CA GLY A 182 19.46 36.08 -14.93
C GLY A 182 18.89 35.74 -16.31
N VAL A 183 18.31 34.55 -16.46
CA VAL A 183 17.67 34.10 -17.71
C VAL A 183 16.51 35.00 -18.12
N LEU A 184 15.67 35.43 -17.17
CA LEU A 184 14.55 36.34 -17.46
C LEU A 184 15.03 37.71 -17.94
N LEU A 185 16.07 38.26 -17.32
CA LEU A 185 16.67 39.54 -17.75
C LEU A 185 17.31 39.42 -19.14
N GLN A 186 18.04 38.34 -19.39
CA GLN A 186 18.68 38.09 -20.68
C GLN A 186 17.67 37.83 -21.79
N SER A 187 16.59 37.11 -21.49
CA SER A 187 15.47 36.90 -22.40
C SER A 187 14.81 38.22 -22.77
N ARG A 188 14.51 39.08 -21.79
CA ARG A 188 13.96 40.42 -22.04
C ARG A 188 14.88 41.27 -22.92
N SER A 189 16.18 41.31 -22.62
CA SER A 189 17.14 42.05 -23.42
C SER A 189 17.25 41.53 -24.86
N THR A 190 17.19 40.20 -25.04
CA THR A 190 17.21 39.58 -26.38
C THR A 190 15.95 39.93 -27.16
N LEU A 191 14.78 39.89 -26.52
CA LEU A 191 13.51 40.28 -27.13
C LEU A 191 13.47 41.78 -27.48
N ASP A 192 14.03 42.65 -26.64
CA ASP A 192 14.13 44.08 -26.93
C ASP A 192 15.03 44.35 -28.14
N ILE A 193 16.19 43.68 -28.23
CA ILE A 193 17.11 43.78 -29.38
C ILE A 193 16.45 43.25 -30.65
N ALA A 194 15.80 42.09 -30.59
CA ALA A 194 15.08 41.51 -31.71
C ALA A 194 13.93 42.42 -32.17
N GLY A 195 13.18 43.00 -31.23
CA GLY A 195 12.13 43.98 -31.52
C GLY A 195 12.67 45.23 -32.22
N ALA A 196 13.78 45.79 -31.73
CA ALA A 196 14.42 46.96 -32.34
C ALA A 196 15.05 46.68 -33.71
N ALA A 197 15.52 45.45 -33.96
CA ALA A 197 16.02 45.03 -35.27
C ALA A 197 14.90 44.86 -36.31
N LEU A 198 13.68 44.54 -35.87
CA LEU A 198 12.50 44.31 -36.72
C LEU A 198 11.58 45.53 -36.85
N ALA A 199 11.86 46.62 -36.13
CA ALA A 199 11.07 47.85 -36.21
C ALA A 199 11.18 48.50 -37.59
N GLU A 200 10.09 49.16 -38.02
CA GLU A 200 9.96 49.74 -39.37
C GLU A 200 11.00 50.85 -39.66
N ASP A 201 11.55 51.48 -38.62
CA ASP A 201 12.61 52.48 -38.68
C ASP A 201 14.01 51.93 -38.30
N SER A 202 14.17 50.60 -38.20
CA SER A 202 15.40 49.98 -37.74
C SER A 202 16.62 50.39 -38.58
N PRO A 203 17.79 50.65 -37.95
CA PRO A 203 19.05 50.86 -38.66
C PRO A 203 19.39 49.72 -39.62
N VAL A 204 18.93 48.50 -39.32
CA VAL A 204 19.10 47.32 -40.18
C VAL A 204 18.33 47.48 -41.50
N HIS A 205 17.07 47.90 -41.43
CA HIS A 205 16.27 48.21 -42.62
C HIS A 205 16.88 49.34 -43.44
N GLN A 206 17.33 50.42 -42.79
CA GLN A 206 18.04 51.51 -43.47
C GLN A 206 19.32 51.05 -44.17
N GLN A 207 20.05 50.11 -43.56
CA GLN A 207 21.26 49.54 -44.15
C GLN A 207 20.94 48.63 -45.35
N ILE A 208 19.87 47.85 -45.28
CA ILE A 208 19.37 47.04 -46.40
C ILE A 208 18.98 47.95 -47.57
N ASP A 209 18.21 49.02 -47.33
CA ASP A 209 17.78 49.95 -48.37
C ASP A 209 18.97 50.63 -49.07
N ARG A 210 19.96 51.09 -48.29
CA ARG A 210 21.21 51.64 -48.84
C ARG A 210 21.98 50.62 -49.67
N THR A 211 22.05 49.38 -49.19
CA THR A 211 22.73 48.29 -49.90
C THR A 211 22.04 48.00 -51.23
N ILE A 212 20.70 47.97 -51.26
CA ILE A 212 19.92 47.77 -52.48
C ILE A 212 20.19 48.91 -53.48
N ASP A 213 20.21 50.16 -53.04
CA ASP A 213 20.50 51.31 -53.91
C ASP A 213 21.95 51.27 -54.46
N ASP A 214 22.93 50.94 -53.62
CA ASP A 214 24.32 50.78 -54.04
C ASP A 214 24.48 49.66 -55.07
N VAL A 215 23.80 48.53 -54.88
CA VAL A 215 23.78 47.41 -55.83
C VAL A 215 23.12 47.81 -57.15
N GLN A 216 22.03 48.58 -57.12
CA GLN A 216 21.41 49.09 -58.35
C GLN A 216 22.33 50.05 -59.10
N ARG A 217 23.02 50.95 -58.39
CA ARG A 217 24.01 51.87 -58.97
C ARG A 217 25.18 51.10 -59.59
N MET A 218 25.66 50.06 -58.92
CA MET A 218 26.69 49.17 -59.44
C MET A 218 26.21 48.42 -60.69
N THR A 219 24.99 47.90 -60.68
CA THR A 219 24.42 47.19 -61.83
C THR A 219 24.31 48.11 -63.06
N ARG A 220 23.93 49.38 -62.85
CA ARG A 220 23.89 50.39 -63.93
C ARG A 220 25.29 50.73 -64.43
N SER A 221 26.28 50.89 -63.55
CA SER A 221 27.65 51.22 -63.96
C SER A 221 28.30 50.08 -64.76
N VAL A 222 28.07 48.83 -64.35
CA VAL A 222 28.50 47.63 -65.09
C VAL A 222 27.85 47.58 -66.47
N ARG A 223 26.55 47.90 -66.59
CA ARG A 223 25.88 47.97 -67.89
C ARG A 223 26.48 49.05 -68.79
N VAL A 224 26.69 50.26 -68.27
CA VAL A 224 27.33 51.36 -69.03
C VAL A 224 28.73 50.98 -69.51
N LEU A 225 29.51 50.31 -68.66
CA LEU A 225 30.82 49.78 -69.04
C LEU A 225 30.69 48.73 -70.14
N THR A 226 29.75 47.80 -70.01
CA THR A 226 29.50 46.73 -70.98
C THR A 226 29.06 47.27 -72.33
N ASP A 227 28.17 48.26 -72.35
CA ASP A 227 27.70 48.93 -73.57
C ASP A 227 28.84 49.70 -74.26
N TYR A 228 29.70 50.36 -73.48
CA TYR A 228 30.87 51.08 -74.01
C TYR A 228 31.89 50.12 -74.63
N LEU A 229 32.20 49.01 -73.95
CA LEU A 229 33.11 47.97 -74.45
C LEU A 229 32.55 47.27 -75.70
N SER A 230 31.23 47.05 -75.75
CA SER A 230 30.58 46.43 -76.91
C SER A 230 30.65 47.30 -78.16
N ARG A 231 30.67 48.63 -77.99
CA ARG A 231 30.73 49.59 -79.11
C ARG A 231 32.17 49.95 -79.52
N ASN A 232 33.15 49.71 -78.66
CA ASN A 232 34.55 50.08 -78.89
C ASN A 232 35.49 48.95 -78.42
N PRO A 233 35.54 47.80 -79.11
CA PRO A 233 36.37 46.65 -78.71
C PRO A 233 37.87 46.99 -78.65
N GLU A 234 38.34 47.94 -79.47
CA GLU A 234 39.72 48.42 -79.49
C GLU A 234 40.15 49.18 -78.22
N ALA A 235 39.21 49.63 -77.39
CA ALA A 235 39.49 50.32 -76.13
C ALA A 235 40.19 49.43 -75.08
N LEU A 236 40.06 48.11 -75.20
CA LEU A 236 40.76 47.13 -74.33
C LEU A 236 42.27 47.07 -74.61
N ILE A 237 42.69 47.32 -75.85
CA ILE A 237 44.08 47.17 -76.28
C ILE A 237 44.81 48.51 -76.30
N ARG A 238 44.13 49.60 -76.70
CA ARG A 238 44.74 50.96 -76.75
C ARG A 238 44.57 51.77 -75.48
N GLY A 239 43.66 51.38 -74.59
CA GLY A 239 43.27 52.20 -73.44
C GLY A 239 42.40 53.40 -73.86
N ARG A 240 41.68 53.98 -72.89
CA ARG A 240 40.73 55.08 -73.11
C ARG A 240 41.43 56.33 -73.69
N THR A 241 40.99 56.78 -74.86
CA THR A 241 41.44 58.01 -75.51
C THR A 241 40.73 59.25 -74.93
N ARG A 242 41.43 60.40 -74.80
CA ARG A 242 40.89 61.64 -74.19
C ARG A 242 39.66 62.23 -74.91
N GLN A 243 39.36 61.76 -76.11
CA GLN A 243 38.23 62.22 -76.92
C GLN A 243 36.92 61.48 -76.59
N ASP A 244 36.96 60.34 -75.89
CA ASP A 244 35.77 59.55 -75.53
C ASP A 244 35.29 59.86 -74.10
N ARG A 245 34.92 61.13 -73.86
CA ARG A 245 34.26 61.50 -72.61
C ARG A 245 32.80 61.03 -72.66
N PRO A 246 32.32 60.28 -71.65
CA PRO A 246 30.89 59.94 -71.58
C PRO A 246 30.08 61.23 -71.58
N GLY A 247 29.06 61.29 -72.44
CA GLY A 247 28.15 62.43 -72.51
C GLY A 247 27.58 62.70 -71.11
N VAL A 248 27.77 63.93 -70.62
CA VAL A 248 27.11 64.37 -69.39
C VAL A 248 25.62 64.35 -69.69
N TYR A 249 24.87 63.46 -69.03
CA TYR A 249 23.41 63.50 -69.07
C TYR A 249 22.95 64.83 -68.45
N GLN A 250 22.68 65.83 -69.28
CA GLN A 250 21.99 67.04 -68.87
C GLN A 250 20.53 66.66 -68.61
N ARG A 251 20.20 66.60 -67.32
CA ARG A 251 18.83 66.45 -66.84
C ARG A 251 18.02 67.65 -67.34
N THR A 252 17.15 67.44 -68.33
CA THR A 252 16.14 68.42 -68.72
C THR A 252 15.21 68.65 -67.53
N ALA A 253 15.13 69.89 -67.05
CA ALA A 253 14.24 70.28 -65.97
C ALA A 253 12.78 70.18 -66.44
N PRO A 254 11.85 69.58 -65.66
CA PRO A 254 10.43 69.62 -65.98
C PRO A 254 9.90 71.06 -65.81
N ALA A 255 9.13 71.51 -66.79
CA ALA A 255 8.46 72.80 -66.77
C ALA A 255 7.54 72.93 -65.55
N GLN A 256 7.76 73.96 -64.75
CA GLN A 256 6.81 74.41 -63.74
C GLN A 256 5.52 74.85 -64.47
N GLN A 257 4.45 74.08 -64.31
CA GLN A 257 3.10 74.55 -64.60
C GLN A 257 2.61 75.33 -63.38
N ALA A 258 2.29 76.60 -63.62
CA ALA A 258 1.61 77.49 -62.70
C ALA A 258 0.11 77.18 -62.75
N ASP A 259 -0.47 76.81 -61.61
CA ASP A 259 -1.66 77.40 -60.97
C ASP A 259 -1.90 76.76 -59.60
#